data_AF-A0A242Z0B0-F1
#
_entry.id   AF-A0A242Z0B0-F1
#
_cell.length_a   1.000
_cell.length_b   1.000
_cell.length_c   1.000
_cell.angle_alpha   90.00
_cell.angle_beta   90.00
_cell.angle_gamma   90.00
#
_symmetry.space_group_name_H-M   'P 1'
#
loop_
_entity.id
_entity.type
_entity.pdbx_description
1 polymer ?
#
loop_
_entity_poly.entity_id
_entity_poly.type
_entity_poly.pdbx_seq_one_letter_code
_entity_poly.pdbx_strand_id
1 'polypeptide(L)'
;MKQTFVEKFLANKGLPNEEFSLKMPDNTTVSIDLKTTVDRIQKEGLNTEVKKVLKKGAFRNASDEICLRVFEGAAQRFLIKDFNNELADKIIQLLEKVHTRKNTVYLAVANENGQEEFEVKFKNNDQLLTPYALINQETQNSLMFTKRELIEYLMTKDIREVL
;
A
#
# COMPACT_ATOMS: atom_id res chain seq x y z
N MET A 1 -30.69 -4.05 4.35
CA MET A 1 -29.62 -4.62 3.49
C MET A 1 -28.89 -5.71 4.24
N LYS A 2 -28.41 -6.76 3.57
CA LYS A 2 -27.61 -7.83 4.20
C LYS A 2 -26.17 -7.36 4.31
N GLN A 3 -25.62 -7.34 5.53
CA GLN A 3 -24.20 -7.00 5.74
C GLN A 3 -23.28 -7.93 4.92
N THR A 4 -22.29 -7.33 4.28
CA THR A 4 -21.17 -7.97 3.60
C THR A 4 -20.28 -8.72 4.58
N PHE A 5 -19.37 -9.55 4.06
CA PHE A 5 -18.39 -10.23 4.91
C PHE A 5 -17.45 -9.25 5.61
N VAL A 6 -17.07 -8.17 4.92
CA VAL A 6 -16.14 -7.15 5.44
C VAL A 6 -16.77 -6.42 6.63
N GLU A 7 -18.01 -5.94 6.49
CA GLU A 7 -18.74 -5.29 7.59
C GLU A 7 -18.91 -6.21 8.80
N LYS A 8 -19.22 -7.49 8.57
CA LYS A 8 -19.32 -8.49 9.66
C LYS A 8 -17.99 -8.73 10.35
N PHE A 9 -16.90 -8.78 9.58
CA PHE A 9 -15.56 -8.95 10.14
C PHE A 9 -15.21 -7.79 11.07
N LEU A 10 -15.45 -6.56 10.63
CA LEU A 10 -15.21 -5.34 11.41
C LEU A 10 -16.03 -5.32 12.70
N ALA A 11 -17.33 -5.62 12.60
CA ALA A 11 -18.22 -5.66 13.76
C ALA A 11 -17.80 -6.75 14.78
N ASN A 12 -17.41 -7.93 14.30
CA ASN A 12 -16.98 -9.03 15.18
C ASN A 12 -15.63 -8.77 15.86
N LYS A 13 -14.72 -8.08 15.16
CA LYS A 13 -13.43 -7.67 15.72
C LYS A 13 -13.55 -6.47 16.65
N GLY A 14 -14.56 -5.62 16.46
CA GLY A 14 -14.71 -4.38 17.19
C GLY A 14 -13.68 -3.33 16.79
N LEU A 15 -13.25 -3.32 15.52
CA LEU A 15 -12.23 -2.37 15.07
C LEU A 15 -12.73 -0.92 15.20
N PRO A 16 -11.91 0.00 15.73
CA PRO A 16 -12.26 1.41 15.82
C PRO A 16 -12.33 2.04 14.42
N ASN A 17 -13.07 3.16 14.30
CA ASN A 17 -13.09 3.96 13.08
C ASN A 17 -11.80 4.77 12.94
N GLU A 18 -10.69 4.07 12.68
CA GLU A 18 -9.35 4.66 12.54
C GLU A 18 -9.25 5.56 11.31
N GLU A 19 -8.46 6.61 11.39
CA GLU A 19 -8.13 7.48 10.26
C GLU A 19 -6.82 7.04 9.59
N PHE A 20 -6.84 6.87 8.27
CA PHE A 20 -5.66 6.55 7.47
C PHE A 20 -5.25 7.77 6.66
N SER A 21 -3.97 8.11 6.68
CA SER A 21 -3.46 9.33 6.04
C SER A 21 -2.22 9.10 5.20
N LEU A 22 -2.05 9.98 4.21
CA LEU A 22 -0.85 10.09 3.38
C LEU A 22 -0.43 11.55 3.25
N LYS A 23 0.87 11.78 3.23
CA LYS A 23 1.44 13.06 2.83
C LYS A 23 1.58 13.15 1.31
N MET A 24 0.99 14.17 0.73
CA MET A 24 1.02 14.48 -0.70
C MET A 24 2.32 15.21 -1.10
N PRO A 25 2.69 15.22 -2.39
CA PRO A 25 3.90 15.89 -2.87
C PRO A 25 3.95 17.40 -2.58
N ASP A 26 2.79 18.05 -2.47
CA ASP A 26 2.63 19.46 -2.09
C ASP A 26 2.71 19.69 -0.56
N ASN A 27 3.12 18.66 0.19
CA ASN A 27 3.16 18.60 1.66
C ASN A 27 1.80 18.65 2.36
N THR A 28 0.67 18.62 1.64
CA THR A 28 -0.63 18.47 2.29
C THR A 28 -0.80 17.05 2.85
N THR A 29 -1.62 16.91 3.88
CA THR A 29 -2.02 15.58 4.40
C THR A 29 -3.47 15.36 4.03
N VAL A 30 -3.73 14.26 3.33
CA VAL A 30 -5.09 13.79 3.07
C VAL A 30 -5.36 12.56 3.92
N SER A 31 -6.62 12.34 4.27
CA SER A 31 -7.01 11.20 5.06
C SER A 31 -8.39 10.66 4.69
N ILE A 32 -8.62 9.40 5.05
CA ILE A 32 -9.89 8.70 4.92
C ILE A 32 -10.06 7.78 6.13
N ASP A 33 -11.24 7.78 6.74
CA ASP A 33 -11.53 6.90 7.87
C ASP A 33 -11.88 5.48 7.42
N LEU A 34 -11.85 4.53 8.36
CA LEU A 34 -12.17 3.13 8.09
C LEU A 34 -13.57 2.95 7.52
N LYS A 35 -14.58 3.66 8.05
CA LYS A 35 -15.96 3.58 7.59
C LYS A 35 -16.09 3.98 6.12
N THR A 36 -15.53 5.12 5.74
CA THR A 36 -15.52 5.61 4.36
C THR A 36 -14.70 4.69 3.45
N THR A 37 -13.60 4.14 3.94
CA THR A 37 -12.80 3.14 3.23
C THR A 37 -13.64 1.89 2.91
N VAL A 38 -14.43 1.40 3.86
CA VAL A 38 -15.30 0.22 3.67
C VAL A 38 -16.43 0.50 2.69
N ASP A 39 -17.05 1.68 2.78
CA ASP A 39 -18.07 2.13 1.83
C ASP A 39 -17.51 2.17 0.40
N ARG A 40 -16.26 2.64 0.22
CA ARG A 40 -15.57 2.64 -1.07
C ARG A 40 -15.21 1.24 -1.56
N ILE A 41 -14.73 0.35 -0.69
CA ILE A 41 -14.50 -1.07 -1.04
C ILE A 41 -15.77 -1.70 -1.62
N GLN A 42 -16.94 -1.35 -1.08
CA GLN A 42 -18.21 -1.82 -1.62
C GLN A 42 -18.57 -1.17 -2.96
N LYS A 43 -18.48 0.16 -3.07
CA LYS A 43 -18.81 0.90 -4.29
C LYS A 43 -17.91 0.52 -5.46
N GLU A 44 -16.62 0.28 -5.21
CA GLU A 44 -15.62 -0.10 -6.21
C GLU A 44 -15.57 -1.62 -6.47
N GLY A 45 -16.43 -2.42 -5.84
CA GLY A 45 -16.52 -3.87 -6.09
C GLY A 45 -15.37 -4.71 -5.53
N LEU A 46 -14.53 -4.15 -4.65
CA LEU A 46 -13.32 -4.79 -4.11
C LEU A 46 -13.59 -5.78 -2.96
N ASN A 47 -14.85 -5.93 -2.55
CA ASN A 47 -15.29 -6.83 -1.47
C ASN A 47 -14.73 -8.26 -1.58
N THR A 48 -14.66 -8.81 -2.80
CA THR A 48 -14.17 -10.18 -3.01
C THR A 48 -12.67 -10.31 -2.74
N GLU A 49 -11.88 -9.31 -3.14
CA GLU A 49 -10.43 -9.28 -2.93
C GLU A 49 -10.10 -9.12 -1.45
N VAL A 50 -10.72 -8.14 -0.79
CA VAL A 50 -10.55 -7.89 0.65
C VAL A 50 -10.97 -9.13 1.46
N LYS A 51 -12.09 -9.76 1.09
CA LYS A 51 -12.51 -11.02 1.70
C LYS A 51 -11.49 -12.14 1.56
N LYS A 52 -10.81 -12.28 0.40
CA LYS A 52 -9.76 -13.30 0.21
C LYS A 52 -8.59 -13.06 1.17
N VAL A 53 -8.21 -11.81 1.40
CA VAL A 53 -7.16 -11.45 2.36
C VAL A 53 -7.60 -11.76 3.78
N LEU A 54 -8.75 -11.25 4.21
CA LEU A 54 -9.27 -11.42 5.58
C LEU A 54 -9.61 -12.87 5.95
N LYS A 55 -9.86 -13.74 4.96
CA LYS A 55 -10.08 -15.17 5.18
C LYS A 55 -8.81 -15.98 5.42
N LYS A 56 -7.62 -15.41 5.19
CA LYS A 56 -6.37 -16.08 5.54
C LYS A 56 -6.34 -16.30 7.05
N GLY A 57 -5.98 -17.51 7.49
CA GLY A 57 -6.06 -17.92 8.91
C GLY A 57 -5.37 -16.96 9.88
N ALA A 58 -4.33 -16.26 9.42
CA ALA A 58 -3.62 -15.22 10.16
C ALA A 58 -4.55 -14.13 10.74
N PHE A 59 -5.59 -13.70 10.01
CA PHE A 59 -6.44 -12.58 10.45
C PHE A 59 -7.52 -12.97 11.45
N ARG A 60 -7.77 -14.27 11.68
CA ARG A 60 -8.75 -14.71 12.69
C ARG A 60 -8.29 -14.32 14.09
N ASN A 61 -7.02 -14.53 14.39
CA ASN A 61 -6.42 -14.25 15.71
C ASN A 61 -5.45 -13.07 15.69
N ALA A 62 -5.33 -12.36 14.56
CA ALA A 62 -4.55 -11.14 14.46
C ALA A 62 -5.09 -10.05 15.41
N SER A 63 -4.18 -9.19 15.87
CA SER A 63 -4.49 -7.96 16.60
C SER A 63 -5.28 -6.99 15.72
N ASP A 64 -5.93 -6.03 16.36
CA ASP A 64 -6.70 -4.98 15.69
C ASP A 64 -5.79 -4.17 14.75
N GLU A 65 -4.58 -3.85 15.18
CA GLU A 65 -3.57 -3.16 14.36
C GLU A 65 -3.27 -3.92 13.06
N ILE A 66 -3.02 -5.23 13.13
CA ILE A 66 -2.75 -6.05 11.95
C ILE A 66 -3.98 -6.10 11.03
N CYS A 67 -5.18 -6.14 11.60
CA CYS A 67 -6.42 -6.10 10.83
C CYS A 67 -6.61 -4.74 10.14
N LEU A 68 -6.32 -3.63 10.83
CA LEU A 68 -6.41 -2.27 10.31
C LEU A 68 -5.44 -2.04 9.14
N ARG A 69 -4.25 -2.63 9.14
CA ARG A 69 -3.29 -2.54 8.02
C ARG A 69 -3.85 -3.03 6.67
N VAL A 70 -4.80 -3.96 6.68
CA VAL A 70 -5.49 -4.39 5.44
C VAL A 70 -6.31 -3.25 4.86
N PHE A 71 -7.04 -2.54 5.72
CA PHE A 71 -7.87 -1.41 5.33
C PHE A 71 -7.04 -0.17 5.04
N GLU A 72 -5.97 0.07 5.78
CA GLU A 72 -4.99 1.10 5.48
C GLU A 72 -4.42 0.92 4.06
N GLY A 73 -4.13 -0.32 3.64
CA GLY A 73 -3.69 -0.59 2.27
C GLY A 73 -4.74 -0.24 1.20
N ALA A 74 -6.02 -0.45 1.48
CA ALA A 74 -7.10 -0.05 0.58
C ALA A 74 -7.29 1.48 0.58
N ALA A 75 -7.24 2.11 1.76
CA ALA A 75 -7.29 3.56 1.93
C ALA A 75 -6.17 4.26 1.16
N GLN A 76 -4.93 3.80 1.31
CA GLN A 76 -3.77 4.30 0.56
C GLN A 76 -4.03 4.22 -0.95
N ARG A 77 -4.53 3.09 -1.46
CA ARG A 77 -4.88 2.94 -2.87
C ARG A 77 -5.90 3.99 -3.32
N PHE A 78 -6.94 4.23 -2.53
CA PHE A 78 -7.97 5.23 -2.84
C PHE A 78 -7.40 6.66 -2.85
N LEU A 79 -6.63 7.02 -1.83
CA LEU A 79 -6.02 8.34 -1.71
C LEU A 79 -5.07 8.64 -2.87
N ILE A 80 -4.24 7.67 -3.28
CA ILE A 80 -3.34 7.85 -4.42
C ILE A 80 -4.14 7.95 -5.73
N LYS A 81 -5.19 7.14 -5.92
CA LYS A 81 -6.04 7.20 -7.13
C LYS A 81 -6.74 8.54 -7.28
N ASP A 82 -7.26 9.09 -6.19
CA ASP A 82 -7.93 10.39 -6.18
C ASP A 82 -6.95 11.52 -6.53
N PHE A 83 -5.67 11.36 -6.17
CA PHE A 83 -4.59 12.29 -6.54
C PHE A 83 -4.13 12.12 -7.99
N ASN A 84 -3.76 10.91 -8.39
CA ASN A 84 -3.29 10.57 -9.72
C ASN A 84 -3.48 9.07 -10.00
N ASN A 85 -4.46 8.73 -10.85
CA ASN A 85 -4.81 7.35 -11.15
C ASN A 85 -3.70 6.56 -11.87
N GLU A 86 -2.98 7.18 -12.81
CA GLU A 86 -1.89 6.50 -13.53
C GLU A 86 -0.72 6.16 -12.59
N LEU A 87 -0.36 7.12 -11.72
CA LEU A 87 0.65 6.92 -10.70
C LEU A 87 0.24 5.84 -9.69
N ALA A 88 -1.03 5.83 -9.30
CA ALA A 88 -1.58 4.80 -8.42
C ALA A 88 -1.36 3.40 -8.99
N ASP A 89 -1.68 3.19 -10.27
CA ASP A 89 -1.52 1.89 -10.92
C ASP A 89 -0.05 1.43 -10.95
N LYS A 90 0.89 2.35 -11.22
CA LYS A 90 2.33 2.06 -11.16
C LYS A 90 2.80 1.66 -9.76
N ILE A 91 2.40 2.42 -8.73
CA ILE A 91 2.77 2.13 -7.32
C ILE A 91 2.17 0.79 -6.87
N ILE A 92 0.91 0.52 -7.21
CA ILE A 92 0.23 -0.73 -6.85
C ILE A 92 0.91 -1.92 -7.54
N GLN A 93 1.21 -1.80 -8.84
CA GLN A 93 1.92 -2.83 -9.60
C GLN A 93 3.28 -3.15 -8.97
N LEU A 94 4.04 -2.13 -8.56
CA LEU A 94 5.31 -2.31 -7.86
C LEU A 94 5.13 -3.11 -6.57
N LEU A 95 4.20 -2.69 -5.70
CA LEU A 95 3.95 -3.35 -4.41
C LEU A 95 3.52 -4.81 -4.60
N GLU A 96 2.63 -5.09 -5.56
CA GLU A 96 2.17 -6.44 -5.87
C GLU A 96 3.32 -7.32 -6.38
N LYS A 97 4.10 -6.86 -7.35
CA LYS A 97 5.27 -7.59 -7.87
C LYS A 97 6.25 -7.93 -6.75
N VAL A 98 6.59 -6.94 -5.92
CA VAL A 98 7.54 -7.09 -4.82
C VAL A 98 7.03 -8.09 -3.76
N HIS A 99 5.72 -8.16 -3.51
CA HIS A 99 5.13 -9.13 -2.57
C HIS A 99 5.05 -10.55 -3.14
N THR A 100 4.95 -10.72 -4.45
CA THR A 100 4.90 -12.06 -5.06
C THR A 100 6.23 -12.82 -5.03
N ARG A 101 7.37 -12.12 -4.88
CA ARG A 101 8.72 -12.69 -4.66
C ARG A 101 9.21 -13.70 -5.70
N LYS A 102 8.59 -13.74 -6.88
CA LYS A 102 9.01 -14.67 -7.95
C LYS A 102 10.24 -14.18 -8.70
N ASN A 103 10.35 -12.85 -8.86
CA ASN A 103 11.41 -12.18 -9.60
C ASN A 103 11.97 -11.03 -8.76
N THR A 104 13.21 -10.64 -9.04
CA THR A 104 13.73 -9.33 -8.64
C THR A 104 12.91 -8.25 -9.34
N VAL A 105 12.51 -7.22 -8.60
CA VAL A 105 11.70 -6.11 -9.13
C VAL A 105 12.57 -4.88 -9.22
N TYR A 106 12.53 -4.21 -10.37
CA TYR A 106 13.23 -2.95 -10.57
C TYR A 106 12.24 -1.82 -10.83
N LEU A 107 12.66 -0.62 -10.44
CA LEU A 107 11.91 0.62 -10.59
C LEU A 107 12.79 1.63 -11.32
N ALA A 108 12.34 2.10 -12.47
CA ALA A 108 12.99 3.18 -13.21
C ALA A 108 12.27 4.51 -12.92
N VAL A 109 13.03 5.49 -12.44
CA VAL A 109 12.56 6.82 -12.08
C VAL A 109 13.30 7.86 -12.92
N ALA A 110 12.60 8.86 -13.46
CA ALA A 110 13.29 9.94 -14.16
C ALA A 110 14.09 10.82 -13.20
N ASN A 111 15.28 11.26 -13.62
CA ASN A 111 16.11 12.23 -12.92
C ASN A 111 16.63 13.31 -13.90
N GLU A 112 17.37 14.29 -13.40
CA GLU A 112 17.93 15.38 -14.23
C GLU A 112 18.86 14.88 -15.35
N ASN A 113 19.41 13.67 -15.22
CA ASN A 113 20.39 13.07 -16.13
C ASN A 113 19.79 11.97 -17.03
N GLY A 114 18.46 11.78 -17.00
CA GLY A 114 17.77 10.72 -17.73
C GLY A 114 16.93 9.85 -16.81
N GLN A 115 17.51 8.74 -16.34
CA GLN A 115 16.83 7.78 -15.47
C GLN A 115 17.75 7.24 -14.37
N GLU A 116 17.16 6.92 -13.23
CA GLU A 116 17.77 6.23 -12.10
C GLU A 116 17.03 4.92 -11.88
N GLU A 117 17.76 3.82 -11.74
CA GLU A 117 17.19 2.49 -11.51
C GLU A 117 17.39 2.03 -10.08
N PHE A 118 16.32 1.53 -9.46
CA PHE A 118 16.32 0.96 -8.13
C PHE A 118 15.91 -0.51 -8.17
N GLU A 119 16.65 -1.38 -7.48
CA GLU A 119 16.16 -2.69 -7.08
C GLU A 119 15.25 -2.51 -5.85
N VAL A 120 14.04 -3.07 -5.90
CA VAL A 120 13.06 -2.96 -4.82
C VAL A 120 12.97 -4.28 -4.06
N LYS A 121 13.34 -4.25 -2.77
CA LYS A 121 13.29 -5.42 -1.88
C LYS A 121 12.18 -5.31 -0.85
N PHE A 122 11.60 -6.46 -0.52
CA PHE A 122 10.65 -6.60 0.59
C PHE A 122 10.96 -7.81 1.47
N LYS A 123 11.18 -7.53 2.76
CA LYS A 123 11.37 -8.53 3.80
C LYS A 123 10.06 -8.73 4.56
N ASN A 124 9.41 -9.87 4.30
CA ASN A 124 8.22 -10.33 5.01
C ASN A 124 8.63 -10.86 6.39
N ASN A 125 8.85 -9.93 7.31
CA ASN A 125 9.07 -10.20 8.71
C ASN A 125 8.24 -9.18 9.49
N ASP A 126 7.22 -9.65 10.19
CA ASP A 126 6.26 -8.82 10.91
C ASP A 126 6.90 -7.96 12.02
N GLN A 127 8.14 -8.26 12.41
CA GLN A 127 8.92 -7.48 13.38
C GLN A 127 9.73 -6.33 12.75
N LEU A 128 9.84 -6.27 11.42
CA LEU A 128 10.58 -5.19 10.76
C LEU A 128 9.73 -3.93 10.66
N LEU A 129 10.22 -2.83 11.25
CA LEU A 129 9.60 -1.51 11.13
C LEU A 129 9.62 -1.01 9.68
N THR A 130 10.75 -1.20 8.98
CA THR A 130 10.95 -0.76 7.59
C THR A 130 11.21 -1.97 6.69
N PRO A 131 10.17 -2.70 6.24
CA PRO A 131 10.34 -3.94 5.50
C PRO A 131 10.72 -3.72 4.02
N TYR A 132 10.63 -2.49 3.51
CA TYR A 132 10.96 -2.15 2.12
C TYR A 132 12.34 -1.52 2.01
N ALA A 133 13.04 -1.80 0.91
CA ALA A 133 14.28 -1.13 0.56
C ALA A 133 14.32 -0.78 -0.93
N LEU A 134 14.81 0.42 -1.25
CA LEU A 134 15.21 0.83 -2.60
C LEU A 134 16.73 0.87 -2.66
N ILE A 135 17.32 0.07 -3.54
CA ILE A 135 18.77 -0.02 -3.74
C ILE A 135 19.10 0.58 -5.11
N ASN A 136 19.74 1.76 -5.12
CA ASN A 136 20.18 2.40 -6.35
C ASN A 136 21.23 1.51 -7.04
N GLN A 137 21.03 1.18 -8.32
CA GLN A 137 21.90 0.25 -9.05
C GLN A 137 23.26 0.84 -9.42
N GLU A 138 23.37 2.16 -9.55
CA GLU A 138 24.63 2.86 -9.86
C GLU A 138 25.50 3.03 -8.61
N THR A 139 24.90 3.51 -7.51
CA THR A 139 25.64 3.88 -6.29
C THR A 139 25.66 2.79 -5.23
N GLN A 140 24.80 1.78 -5.36
CA GLN A 140 24.57 0.73 -4.36
C GLN A 140 24.02 1.25 -3.02
N ASN A 141 23.64 2.53 -2.94
CA ASN A 141 23.02 3.11 -1.75
C ASN A 141 21.64 2.50 -1.52
N SER A 142 21.34 2.20 -0.25
CA SER A 142 20.08 1.58 0.16
C SER A 142 19.28 2.52 1.04
N LEU A 143 18.04 2.80 0.64
CA LEU A 143 17.06 3.54 1.42
C LEU A 143 15.99 2.58 1.95
N MET A 144 15.70 2.65 3.25
CA MET A 144 14.76 1.76 3.93
C MET A 144 13.45 2.49 4.25
N PHE A 145 12.31 1.83 4.09
CA PHE A 145 10.99 2.45 4.25
C PHE A 145 10.00 1.52 4.96
N THR A 146 9.10 2.12 5.75
CA THR A 146 7.76 1.57 6.01
C THR A 146 6.96 1.54 4.70
N LYS A 147 5.81 0.86 4.67
CA LYS A 147 4.94 0.88 3.48
C LYS A 147 4.47 2.30 3.14
N ARG A 148 4.07 3.07 4.17
CA ARG A 148 3.56 4.43 4.02
C ARG A 148 4.65 5.34 3.46
N GLU A 149 5.83 5.35 4.06
CA GLU A 149 6.95 6.20 3.61
C GLU A 149 7.39 5.85 2.19
N LEU A 150 7.36 4.57 1.81
CA LEU A 150 7.67 4.18 0.43
C LEU A 150 6.65 4.78 -0.54
N ILE A 151 5.35 4.69 -0.23
CA ILE A 151 4.29 5.27 -1.07
C ILE A 151 4.48 6.78 -1.18
N GLU A 152 4.65 7.48 -0.06
CA GLU A 152 4.85 8.94 -0.03
C GLU A 152 6.09 9.35 -0.83
N TYR A 153 7.19 8.61 -0.69
CA TYR A 153 8.40 8.81 -1.49
C TYR A 153 8.10 8.63 -2.98
N LEU A 154 7.48 7.52 -3.38
CA LEU A 154 7.17 7.21 -4.78
C LEU A 154 6.22 8.24 -5.42
N MET A 155 5.34 8.85 -4.63
CA MET A 155 4.43 9.90 -5.12
C MET A 155 5.17 11.18 -5.51
N THR A 156 6.37 11.41 -4.99
CA THR A 156 7.24 12.54 -5.38
C THR A 156 8.09 12.25 -6.61
N LYS A 157 8.00 11.04 -7.18
CA LYS A 157 8.86 10.56 -8.25
C LYS A 157 8.11 10.43 -9.56
N ASP A 158 8.80 10.74 -10.65
CA ASP A 158 8.34 10.45 -12.00
C ASP A 158 8.70 9.00 -12.36
N ILE A 159 7.77 8.07 -12.03
CA ILE A 159 7.95 6.64 -12.30
C ILE A 159 7.72 6.37 -13.79
N ARG A 160 8.79 5.92 -14.46
CA ARG A 160 8.77 5.57 -15.88
C ARG A 160 8.34 4.12 -16.08
N GLU A 161 8.92 3.20 -15.32
CA GLU A 161 8.67 1.78 -15.50
C GLU A 161 8.83 0.97 -14.21
N VAL A 162 8.06 -0.12 -14.12
CA VAL A 162 8.18 -1.16 -13.10
C VAL A 162 8.50 -2.48 -13.80
N LEU A 163 9.75 -2.93 -13.69
CA LEU A 163 10.29 -4.12 -14.37
C LEU A 163 10.20 -5.36 -13.47
#